data_AF-A0A2L1UCQ9-F1
#
_entry.id   AF-A0A2L1UCQ9-F1
#
_cell.length_a   1.000
_cell.length_b   1.000
_cell.length_c   1.000
_cell.angle_alpha   90.00
_cell.angle_beta   90.00
_cell.angle_gamma   90.00
#
_symmetry.space_group_name_H-M   'P 1'
#
loop_
_entity.id
_entity.type
_entity.pdbx_description
1 polymer ?
#
loop_
_entity_poly.entity_id
_entity_poly.type
_entity_poly.pdbx_seq_one_letter_code
_entity_poly.pdbx_strand_id
1 'polypeptide(L)'
;MMGQLLVRWRRLFLLSVAFYATGIIIGVLSVSFIDDPSFTPNESNTWDVFRNNVAVGMLIIISGLITGGILSSLIMIVNGYIIGFTIIGVISSNGIKPIMEGLFPHFLPESIAFLLCSTMGFGFGKYFLSYLIGIEHSKAEVKGALKDYMVMSVLFILLLLIASIIEANISTVMIKADS
;
A
#
# COMPACT_ATOMS: atom_id res chain seq x y z
N MET A 1 -23.94 4.26 2.19
CA MET A 1 -23.15 3.60 1.12
C MET A 1 -21.77 3.18 1.63
N MET A 2 -20.98 4.09 2.21
CA MET A 2 -19.64 3.80 2.74
C MET A 2 -19.62 2.77 3.91
N GLY A 3 -20.60 2.85 4.82
CA GLY A 3 -20.68 1.90 5.94
C GLY A 3 -20.93 0.45 5.54
N GLN A 4 -21.66 0.20 4.44
CA GLN A 4 -21.91 -1.16 3.94
C GLN A 4 -20.67 -1.74 3.26
N LEU A 5 -19.85 -0.89 2.62
CA LEU A 5 -18.59 -1.28 1.97
C LEU A 5 -17.58 -1.77 3.01
N LEU A 6 -17.40 -1.03 4.11
CA LEU A 6 -16.50 -1.43 5.18
C LEU A 6 -16.94 -2.73 5.86
N VAL A 7 -18.24 -2.90 6.14
CA VAL A 7 -18.74 -4.13 6.78
C VAL A 7 -18.53 -5.36 5.89
N ARG A 8 -18.79 -5.24 4.58
CA ARG A 8 -18.70 -6.35 3.64
C ARG A 8 -17.25 -6.80 3.42
N TRP A 9 -16.33 -5.85 3.31
CA TRP A 9 -14.92 -6.13 3.00
C TRP A 9 -14.00 -6.15 4.22
N ARG A 10 -14.53 -5.92 5.42
CA ARG A 10 -13.77 -5.80 6.67
C ARG A 10 -12.74 -6.91 6.85
N ARG A 11 -13.13 -8.16 6.61
CA ARG A 11 -12.26 -9.32 6.84
C ARG A 11 -11.03 -9.29 5.92
N LEU A 12 -11.23 -8.99 4.64
CA LEU A 12 -10.13 -8.92 3.67
C LEU A 12 -9.25 -7.69 3.94
N PHE A 13 -9.85 -6.55 4.29
CA PHE A 13 -9.10 -5.36 4.68
C PHE A 13 -8.24 -5.61 5.92
N LEU A 14 -8.79 -6.23 6.98
CA LEU A 14 -8.03 -6.60 8.18
C LEU A 14 -6.91 -7.61 7.87
N LEU A 15 -7.15 -8.54 6.94
CA LEU A 15 -6.11 -9.46 6.48
C LEU A 15 -4.97 -8.72 5.77
N SER A 16 -5.30 -7.77 4.90
CA SER A 16 -4.30 -6.90 4.26
C SER A 16 -3.51 -6.07 5.28
N VAL A 17 -4.19 -5.54 6.31
CA VAL A 17 -3.54 -4.82 7.42
C VAL A 17 -2.58 -5.74 8.17
N ALA A 18 -2.99 -6.98 8.46
CA ALA A 18 -2.14 -7.94 9.14
C ALA A 18 -0.87 -8.21 8.34
N PHE A 19 -0.97 -8.55 7.04
CA PHE A 19 0.20 -8.79 6.18
C PHE A 19 1.13 -7.58 6.05
N TYR A 20 0.55 -6.39 5.93
CA TYR A 20 1.33 -5.16 5.86
C TYR A 20 2.08 -4.89 7.17
N ALA A 21 1.41 -5.06 8.32
CA ALA A 21 2.02 -4.91 9.63
C ALA A 21 3.12 -5.94 9.89
N THR A 22 2.96 -7.20 9.45
CA THR A 22 4.05 -8.18 9.54
C THR A 22 5.26 -7.73 8.74
N GLY A 23 5.05 -7.19 7.54
CA GLY A 23 6.11 -6.58 6.73
C GLY A 23 6.86 -5.49 7.50
N ILE A 24 6.15 -4.53 8.07
CA ILE A 24 6.75 -3.42 8.85
C ILE A 24 7.57 -3.96 10.01
N ILE A 25 7.02 -4.91 10.78
CA ILE A 25 7.73 -5.50 11.92
C ILE A 25 9.03 -6.18 11.45
N ILE A 26 8.98 -6.97 10.38
CA ILE A 26 10.17 -7.61 9.81
C ILE A 26 11.19 -6.54 9.38
N GLY A 27 10.75 -5.48 8.69
CA GLY A 27 11.63 -4.40 8.24
C GLY A 27 12.33 -3.66 9.38
N VAL A 28 11.61 -3.38 10.47
CA VAL A 28 12.19 -2.73 11.66
C VAL A 28 13.19 -3.65 12.37
N LEU A 29 12.89 -4.96 12.46
CA LEU A 29 13.77 -5.93 13.12
C LEU A 29 15.05 -6.25 12.32
N SER A 30 15.09 -5.92 11.03
CA SER A 30 16.27 -6.11 10.18
C SER A 30 17.45 -5.17 10.48
N VAL A 31 17.35 -4.34 11.51
CA VAL A 31 18.40 -3.39 11.94
C VAL A 31 19.78 -4.03 12.13
N SER A 32 19.81 -5.29 12.57
CA SER A 32 21.04 -6.05 12.87
C SER A 32 21.91 -6.35 11.65
N PHE A 33 21.40 -6.12 10.44
CA PHE A 33 22.07 -6.45 9.18
C PHE A 33 22.64 -5.22 8.44
N ILE A 34 22.64 -4.04 9.06
CA ILE A 34 22.97 -2.78 8.38
C ILE A 34 24.27 -2.19 8.92
N ASP A 35 25.34 -2.32 8.12
CA ASP A 35 26.51 -1.45 8.19
C ASP A 35 26.24 -0.25 7.27
N ASP A 36 25.81 0.87 7.86
CA ASP A 36 25.59 2.19 7.25
C ASP A 36 24.51 2.27 6.14
N PRO A 37 23.25 2.66 6.46
CA PRO A 37 22.21 2.85 5.46
C PRO A 37 22.43 4.17 4.73
N SER A 38 23.19 4.14 3.63
CA SER A 38 23.24 5.28 2.71
C SER A 38 21.89 5.44 2.00
N PHE A 39 20.99 6.22 2.58
CA PHE A 39 19.78 6.68 1.90
C PHE A 39 20.16 7.79 0.93
N THR A 40 20.37 7.44 -0.33
CA THR A 40 20.47 8.46 -1.40
C THR A 40 19.06 8.92 -1.74
N PRO A 41 18.71 10.19 -1.48
CA PRO A 41 17.40 10.70 -1.86
C PRO A 41 17.32 10.72 -3.37
N ASN A 42 16.34 10.03 -3.91
CA ASN A 42 16.04 10.11 -5.33
C ASN A 42 15.10 11.30 -5.50
N GLU A 43 15.61 12.43 -5.98
CA GLU A 43 14.76 13.56 -6.38
C GLU A 43 13.86 13.11 -7.52
N SER A 44 12.64 12.70 -7.19
CA SER A 44 11.66 12.21 -8.15
C SER A 44 10.49 13.18 -8.23
N ASN A 45 10.05 13.46 -9.45
CA ASN A 45 8.90 14.33 -9.69
C ASN A 45 7.64 13.67 -9.13
N THR A 46 6.68 14.47 -8.65
CA THR A 46 5.33 14.03 -8.22
C THR A 46 4.73 12.97 -9.16
N TRP A 47 4.88 13.16 -10.47
CA TRP A 47 4.35 12.23 -11.46
C TRP A 47 5.07 10.89 -11.53
N ASP A 48 6.37 10.85 -11.25
CA ASP A 48 7.15 9.62 -11.27
C ASP A 48 6.79 8.77 -10.05
N VAL A 49 6.72 9.40 -8.87
CA VAL A 49 6.20 8.78 -7.63
C VAL A 49 4.79 8.23 -7.86
N PHE A 50 3.88 9.06 -8.37
CA PHE A 50 2.50 8.65 -8.61
C PHE A 50 2.41 7.46 -9.56
N ARG A 51 3.14 7.48 -10.69
CA ARG A 51 3.13 6.39 -11.67
C ARG A 51 3.67 5.09 -11.07
N ASN A 52 4.76 5.18 -10.30
CA ASN A 52 5.31 4.02 -9.61
C ASN A 52 4.29 3.43 -8.63
N ASN A 53 3.68 4.26 -7.80
CA ASN A 53 2.71 3.81 -6.81
C ASN A 53 1.44 3.25 -7.45
N VAL A 54 0.95 3.85 -8.53
CA VAL A 54 -0.16 3.28 -9.31
C VAL A 54 0.23 1.94 -9.91
N ALA A 55 1.45 1.79 -10.45
CA ALA A 55 1.94 0.53 -10.98
C ALA A 55 1.98 -0.56 -9.89
N VAL A 56 2.51 -0.24 -8.69
CA VAL A 56 2.50 -1.14 -7.53
C VAL A 56 1.08 -1.50 -7.12
N GLY A 57 0.17 -0.52 -7.03
CA GLY A 57 -1.24 -0.75 -6.72
C GLY A 57 -1.93 -1.68 -7.73
N MET A 58 -1.68 -1.49 -9.02
CA MET A 58 -2.19 -2.36 -10.08
C MET A 58 -1.58 -3.76 -10.02
N LEU A 59 -0.28 -3.89 -9.73
CA LEU A 59 0.37 -5.18 -9.50
C LEU A 59 -0.26 -5.92 -8.32
N ILE A 60 -0.56 -5.23 -7.22
CA ILE A 60 -1.26 -5.82 -6.07
C ILE A 60 -2.62 -6.38 -6.49
N ILE A 61 -3.42 -5.61 -7.26
CA ILE A 61 -4.76 -6.03 -7.69
C ILE A 61 -4.68 -7.24 -8.64
N ILE A 62 -3.87 -7.13 -9.70
CA ILE A 62 -3.77 -8.15 -10.76
C ILE A 62 -3.19 -9.45 -10.22
N SER A 63 -2.12 -9.37 -9.42
CA SER A 63 -1.52 -10.56 -8.82
C SER A 63 -2.47 -11.27 -7.85
N GLY A 64 -3.31 -10.51 -7.15
CA GLY A 64 -4.36 -11.05 -6.27
C GLY A 64 -5.45 -11.77 -7.03
N LEU A 65 -5.93 -11.18 -8.12
CA LEU A 65 -6.89 -11.81 -9.02
C LEU A 65 -6.40 -13.19 -9.48
N ILE A 66 -5.15 -13.27 -9.95
CA ILE A 66 -4.57 -14.50 -10.52
C ILE A 66 -4.36 -15.58 -9.46
N THR A 67 -3.97 -15.19 -8.24
CA THR A 67 -3.50 -16.14 -7.21
C THR A 67 -4.44 -16.32 -6.03
N GLY A 68 -5.66 -15.79 -6.10
CA GLY A 68 -6.58 -15.80 -4.96
C GLY A 68 -6.12 -14.90 -3.81
N GLY A 69 -5.20 -13.96 -4.08
CA GLY A 69 -4.66 -13.01 -3.10
C GLY A 69 -3.30 -13.35 -2.51
N ILE A 70 -2.73 -14.53 -2.78
CA ILE A 70 -1.43 -14.94 -2.22
C ILE A 70 -0.32 -13.95 -2.61
N LEU A 71 -0.21 -13.59 -3.89
CA LEU A 71 0.80 -12.64 -4.34
C LEU A 71 0.52 -11.21 -3.85
N SER A 72 -0.74 -10.80 -3.72
CA SER A 72 -1.07 -9.52 -3.09
C SER A 72 -0.54 -9.47 -1.66
N SER A 73 -0.68 -10.54 -0.88
CA SER A 73 -0.14 -10.62 0.48
C SER A 73 1.37 -10.44 0.48
N LEU A 74 2.08 -11.12 -0.42
CA LEU A 74 3.53 -11.02 -0.52
C LEU A 74 3.98 -9.59 -0.85
N ILE A 75 3.32 -8.95 -1.82
CA ILE A 75 3.62 -7.56 -2.18
C ILE A 75 3.31 -6.61 -1.01
N MET A 76 2.25 -6.85 -0.23
CA MET A 76 1.97 -6.06 0.98
C MET A 76 3.05 -6.27 2.05
N ILE A 77 3.52 -7.50 2.27
CA ILE A 77 4.65 -7.76 3.20
C ILE A 77 5.90 -7.01 2.73
N VAL A 78 6.24 -7.08 1.44
CA VAL A 78 7.41 -6.39 0.88
C VAL A 78 7.27 -4.87 1.00
N ASN A 79 6.11 -4.30 0.70
CA ASN A 79 5.89 -2.86 0.88
C ASN A 79 5.98 -2.45 2.36
N GLY A 80 5.40 -3.24 3.27
CA GLY A 80 5.53 -3.00 4.70
C GLY A 80 6.98 -3.10 5.16
N TYR A 81 7.72 -4.08 4.66
CA TYR A 81 9.15 -4.25 4.91
C TYR A 81 9.95 -3.02 4.50
N ILE A 82 9.75 -2.50 3.29
CA ILE A 82 10.43 -1.30 2.79
C ILE A 82 10.18 -0.12 3.73
N ILE A 83 8.93 0.09 4.16
CA ILE A 83 8.62 1.17 5.12
C ILE A 83 9.31 0.95 6.47
N GLY A 84 9.19 -0.25 7.05
CA GLY A 84 9.81 -0.56 8.34
C GLY A 84 11.33 -0.38 8.30
N PHE A 85 11.94 -0.80 7.20
CA PHE A 85 13.36 -0.64 6.92
C PHE A 85 13.75 0.85 6.81
N THR A 86 12.97 1.65 6.08
CA THR A 86 13.18 3.10 5.96
C THR A 86 13.06 3.81 7.31
N ILE A 87 12.06 3.44 8.14
CA ILE A 87 11.89 4.00 9.48
C ILE A 87 13.15 3.77 10.32
N ILE A 88 13.63 2.52 10.40
CA ILE A 88 14.78 2.22 11.27
C ILE A 88 16.08 2.79 10.72
N GLY A 89 16.26 2.82 9.39
CA GLY A 89 17.42 3.44 8.75
C GLY A 89 17.50 4.94 9.02
N VAL A 90 16.39 5.67 8.88
CA VAL A 90 16.35 7.11 9.15
C VAL A 90 16.55 7.41 10.64
N ILE A 91 15.93 6.64 11.56
CA ILE A 91 16.13 6.82 13.02
C ILE A 91 17.60 6.65 13.38
N SER A 92 18.26 5.62 12.83
CA SER A 92 19.65 5.29 13.18
C SER A 92 20.63 6.36 12.72
N SER A 93 20.39 7.01 11.56
CA SER A 93 21.32 8.00 11.00
C SER A 93 21.00 9.45 11.36
N ASN A 94 19.72 9.83 11.43
CA ASN A 94 19.27 11.24 11.51
C ASN A 94 18.25 11.51 12.63
N GLY A 95 17.94 10.51 13.46
CA GLY A 95 16.91 10.61 14.50
C GLY A 95 15.49 10.62 13.93
N ILE A 96 14.50 10.95 14.77
CA ILE A 96 13.07 10.80 14.42
C ILE A 96 12.50 11.95 13.57
N LYS A 97 13.17 13.10 13.55
CA LYS A 97 12.64 14.34 12.94
C LYS A 97 12.37 14.19 11.42
N PRO A 98 13.27 13.61 10.61
CA PRO A 98 13.02 13.44 9.18
C PRO A 98 11.88 12.46 8.86
N ILE A 99 11.54 11.56 9.78
CA ILE A 99 10.38 10.67 9.62
C ILE A 99 9.08 11.45 9.74
N MET A 100 8.99 12.31 10.76
CA MET A 100 7.78 13.09 11.01
C MET A 100 7.52 14.11 9.90
N GLU A 101 8.59 14.69 9.34
CA GLU A 101 8.51 15.75 8.35
C GLU A 101 8.52 15.21 6.91
N GLY A 102 9.22 14.10 6.63
CA GLY A 102 9.32 13.53 5.29
C GLY A 102 8.39 12.35 5.03
N LEU A 103 8.54 11.27 5.80
CA LEU A 103 7.88 9.99 5.56
C LEU A 103 6.40 9.97 5.99
N PHE A 104 6.14 10.40 7.21
CA PHE A 104 4.83 10.28 7.87
C PHE A 104 3.67 10.94 7.10
N PRO A 105 3.83 12.13 6.49
CA PRO A 105 2.74 12.82 5.80
C PRO A 105 2.16 12.04 4.62
N HIS A 106 2.99 11.36 3.81
CA HIS A 106 2.54 10.60 2.63
C HIS A 106 2.33 9.11 2.92
N PHE A 107 3.01 8.57 3.94
CA PHE A 107 2.88 7.17 4.36
C PHE A 107 1.43 6.76 4.62
N LEU A 108 0.64 7.57 5.32
CA LEU A 108 -0.73 7.23 5.68
C LEU A 108 -1.65 7.12 4.44
N PRO A 109 -1.75 8.13 3.55
CA PRO A 109 -2.59 8.00 2.36
C PRO A 109 -2.12 6.87 1.43
N GLU A 110 -0.82 6.67 1.25
CA GLU A 110 -0.28 5.58 0.44
C GLU A 110 -0.64 4.21 1.01
N SER A 111 -0.42 3.99 2.31
CA SER A 111 -0.72 2.74 3.00
C SER A 111 -2.20 2.38 2.85
N ILE A 112 -3.10 3.35 3.06
CA ILE A 112 -4.54 3.13 2.90
C ILE A 112 -4.86 2.76 1.45
N ALA A 113 -4.24 3.42 0.47
CA ALA A 113 -4.43 3.08 -0.94
C ALA A 113 -4.02 1.64 -1.25
N PHE A 114 -2.85 1.19 -0.80
CA PHE A 114 -2.39 -0.18 -1.02
C PHE A 114 -3.22 -1.22 -0.27
N LEU A 115 -3.72 -0.91 0.92
CA LEU A 115 -4.67 -1.77 1.64
C LEU A 115 -5.98 -1.94 0.85
N LEU A 116 -6.49 -0.88 0.22
CA LEU A 116 -7.64 -0.96 -0.67
C LEU A 116 -7.33 -1.82 -1.92
N CYS A 117 -6.18 -1.61 -2.55
CA CYS A 117 -5.72 -2.43 -3.68
C CYS A 117 -5.64 -3.92 -3.33
N SER A 118 -5.06 -4.24 -2.17
CA SER A 118 -4.95 -5.61 -1.67
C SER A 118 -6.33 -6.22 -1.38
N THR A 119 -7.22 -5.45 -0.74
CA THR A 119 -8.61 -5.87 -0.49
C THR A 119 -9.35 -6.21 -1.78
N MET A 120 -9.19 -5.38 -2.82
CA MET A 120 -9.74 -5.65 -4.15
C MET A 120 -9.10 -6.90 -4.78
N GLY A 121 -7.78 -7.06 -4.70
CA GLY A 121 -7.06 -8.23 -5.19
C GLY A 121 -7.58 -9.54 -4.59
N PHE A 122 -7.72 -9.60 -3.25
CA PHE A 122 -8.34 -10.74 -2.57
C PHE A 122 -9.80 -10.95 -3.00
N GLY A 123 -10.58 -9.86 -3.07
CA GLY A 123 -11.99 -9.92 -3.43
C GLY A 123 -12.20 -10.48 -4.83
N PHE A 124 -11.43 -9.98 -5.81
CA PHE A 124 -11.42 -10.49 -7.18
C PHE A 124 -10.96 -11.95 -7.24
N GLY A 125 -9.87 -12.29 -6.56
CA GLY A 125 -9.38 -13.65 -6.46
C GLY A 125 -10.41 -14.61 -5.87
N LYS A 126 -11.17 -14.20 -4.86
CA LYS A 126 -12.27 -14.98 -4.28
C LYS A 126 -13.36 -15.28 -5.32
N TYR A 127 -13.82 -14.27 -6.05
CA TYR A 127 -14.86 -14.46 -7.07
C TYR A 127 -14.34 -15.29 -8.24
N PHE A 128 -13.10 -15.09 -8.67
CA PHE A 128 -12.46 -15.86 -9.73
C PHE A 128 -12.31 -17.34 -9.35
N LEU A 129 -11.80 -17.62 -8.14
CA LEU A 129 -11.69 -19.00 -7.65
C LEU A 129 -13.06 -19.66 -7.50
N SER A 130 -14.05 -18.93 -6.97
CA SER A 130 -15.43 -19.42 -6.86
C SER A 130 -16.01 -19.81 -8.23
N TYR A 131 -15.75 -18.99 -9.25
CA TYR A 131 -16.17 -19.27 -10.62
C TYR A 131 -15.51 -20.56 -11.16
N LEU A 132 -14.21 -20.75 -10.93
CA LEU A 132 -13.50 -21.97 -11.37
C LEU A 132 -14.02 -23.26 -10.72
N ILE A 133 -14.46 -23.19 -9.46
CA ILE A 133 -15.02 -24.34 -8.74
C ILE A 133 -16.54 -24.48 -8.88
N GLY A 134 -17.18 -23.68 -9.75
CA GLY A 134 -18.60 -23.79 -10.07
C GLY A 134 -19.54 -23.24 -8.99
N ILE A 135 -19.06 -22.38 -8.08
CA ILE A 135 -19.93 -21.69 -7.11
C ILE A 135 -20.62 -20.52 -7.81
N GLU A 136 -21.93 -20.60 -7.91
CA GLU A 136 -22.75 -19.52 -8.47
C GLU A 136 -22.93 -18.37 -7.47
N HIS A 137 -22.72 -17.15 -7.96
CA HIS A 137 -22.99 -15.92 -7.21
C HIS A 137 -24.22 -15.23 -7.77
N SER A 138 -25.06 -14.68 -6.88
CA SER A 138 -26.25 -13.95 -7.32
C SER A 138 -25.86 -12.70 -8.12
N LYS A 139 -26.67 -12.34 -9.13
CA LYS A 139 -26.45 -11.11 -9.91
C LYS A 139 -26.42 -9.85 -9.03
N ALA A 140 -27.22 -9.83 -7.97
CA ALA A 140 -27.26 -8.74 -7.00
C ALA A 140 -25.93 -8.63 -6.22
N GLU A 141 -25.36 -9.76 -5.80
CA GLU A 141 -24.06 -9.81 -5.13
C GLU A 141 -22.94 -9.29 -6.03
N VAL A 142 -22.84 -9.81 -7.26
CA VAL A 142 -21.80 -9.39 -8.22
C VAL A 142 -21.91 -7.90 -8.55
N LYS A 143 -23.13 -7.39 -8.77
CA LYS A 143 -23.36 -5.96 -9.00
C LYS A 143 -22.96 -5.11 -7.79
N GLY A 144 -23.25 -5.60 -6.58
CA GLY A 144 -22.79 -5.00 -5.33
C GLY A 144 -21.26 -4.98 -5.23
N ALA A 145 -20.59 -6.10 -5.53
CA ALA A 145 -19.14 -6.24 -5.61
C ALA A 145 -18.52 -5.20 -6.53
N LEU A 146 -19.01 -5.13 -7.78
CA LEU A 146 -18.50 -4.23 -8.79
C LEU A 146 -18.63 -2.75 -8.39
N LYS A 147 -19.78 -2.37 -7.79
CA LYS A 147 -19.98 -1.00 -7.32
C LYS A 147 -18.97 -0.61 -6.23
N ASP A 148 -18.72 -1.50 -5.28
CA ASP A 148 -17.74 -1.23 -4.23
C ASP A 148 -16.33 -1.13 -4.81
N TYR A 149 -15.96 -2.00 -5.75
CA TYR A 149 -14.66 -1.92 -6.42
C TYR A 149 -14.49 -0.64 -7.21
N MET A 150 -15.53 -0.13 -7.88
CA MET A 150 -15.46 1.19 -8.51
C MET A 150 -15.19 2.30 -7.50
N VAL A 151 -15.85 2.27 -6.34
CA VAL A 151 -15.63 3.23 -5.26
C VAL A 151 -14.21 3.11 -4.69
N MET A 152 -13.74 1.89 -4.41
CA MET A 152 -12.37 1.63 -3.95
C MET A 152 -11.33 2.07 -4.97
N SER A 153 -11.59 1.87 -6.27
CA SER A 153 -10.72 2.31 -7.36
C SER A 153 -10.53 3.81 -7.38
N VAL A 154 -11.63 4.56 -7.31
CA VAL A 154 -11.57 6.03 -7.24
C VAL A 154 -10.83 6.47 -5.96
N LEU A 155 -11.10 5.84 -4.83
CA LEU A 155 -10.47 6.18 -3.55
C LEU A 155 -8.96 5.94 -3.55
N PHE A 156 -8.48 4.78 -4.01
CA PHE A 156 -7.04 4.52 -3.99
C PHE A 156 -6.30 5.46 -4.94
N ILE A 157 -6.86 5.76 -6.12
CA ILE A 157 -6.25 6.71 -7.07
C ILE A 157 -6.10 8.09 -6.44
N LEU A 158 -7.16 8.58 -5.78
CA LEU A 158 -7.14 9.87 -5.10
C LEU A 158 -6.13 9.88 -3.94
N LEU A 159 -6.08 8.81 -3.16
CA LEU A 159 -5.13 8.67 -2.05
C LEU A 159 -3.68 8.63 -2.54
N LEU A 160 -3.38 7.89 -3.61
CA LEU A 160 -2.04 7.87 -4.21
C LEU A 160 -1.65 9.22 -4.78
N LEU A 161 -2.59 9.97 -5.35
CA LEU A 161 -2.33 11.32 -5.84
C LEU A 161 -2.02 12.29 -4.69
N ILE A 162 -2.77 12.19 -3.59
CA ILE A 162 -2.51 12.98 -2.38
C ILE A 162 -1.13 12.60 -1.80
N ALA A 163 -0.82 11.31 -1.71
CA ALA A 163 0.46 10.82 -1.22
C ALA A 163 1.62 11.36 -2.06
N SER A 164 1.53 11.27 -3.39
CA SER A 164 2.61 11.74 -4.27
C SER A 164 2.80 13.25 -4.24
N ILE A 165 1.71 14.04 -4.13
CA ILE A 165 1.80 15.49 -3.95
C ILE A 165 2.50 15.82 -2.64
N ILE A 166 2.14 15.13 -1.56
CA ILE A 166 2.76 15.33 -0.24
C ILE A 166 4.25 14.96 -0.29
N GLU A 167 4.59 13.82 -0.87
CA GLU A 167 5.97 13.36 -0.99
C GLU A 167 6.84 14.35 -1.77
N ALA A 168 6.37 14.80 -2.92
CA ALA A 168 7.11 15.70 -3.80
C ALA A 168 7.22 17.16 -3.30
N ASN A 169 6.33 17.61 -2.40
CA ASN A 169 6.34 18.99 -1.88
C ASN A 169 6.82 19.12 -0.43
N ILE A 170 6.70 18.06 0.37
CA ILE A 170 7.03 18.09 1.80
C ILE A 170 8.26 17.22 2.07
N SER A 171 8.34 16.02 1.46
CA SER A 171 9.44 15.08 1.72
C SER A 171 10.76 15.44 1.02
N THR A 172 10.71 16.21 -0.07
CA THR A 172 11.90 16.73 -0.78
C THR A 172 12.49 18.00 -0.15
N VAL A 173 11.71 18.73 0.66
CA VAL A 173 12.11 20.07 1.14
C VAL A 173 13.09 20.02 2.33
N MET A 174 13.34 18.85 2.91
CA MET A 174 14.23 18.71 4.09
C MET A 174 15.62 18.13 3.79
N ILE A 175 16.00 17.97 2.52
CA ILE A 175 17.35 17.54 2.11
C ILE A 175 18.02 18.62 1.26
N LYS A 176 17.81 19.89 1.61
CA LYS A 176 18.86 20.89 1.42
C LYS A 176 19.69 20.89 2.68
N ALA A 177 20.73 20.06 2.68
CA ALA A 177 21.85 20.29 3.56
C ALA A 177 22.40 21.67 3.20
N ASP A 178 22.42 22.57 4.18
CA ASP A 178 23.31 23.71 4.16
C ASP A 178 24.72 23.20 3.83
N SER A 179 25.19 23.53 2.62
CA SER A 179 26.62 23.47 2.25
C SER A 179 27.05 24.86 1.83
#